data_AF-A0A2W6V767-F1
#
_entry.id   AF-A0A2W6V767-F1
#
_cell.length_a   1.000
_cell.length_b   1.000
_cell.length_c   1.000
_cell.angle_alpha   90.00
_cell.angle_beta   90.00
_cell.angle_gamma   90.00
#
_symmetry.space_group_name_H-M   'P 1'
#
loop_
_entity.id
_entity.type
_entity.pdbx_description
1 polymer ?
#
loop_
_entity_poly.entity_id
_entity_poly.type
_entity_poly.pdbx_seq_one_letter_code
_entity_poly.pdbx_strand_id
1 'polypeptide(L)'
;MTLGSVEADGCWVPSRFMGEVEAVASGMGCRVIVIDNASCVFAGNEVARIDVTGFCRALDGMALRLGASILLLHHPAKAQGSEWSGSTAWEAAVRSRWLLDRPGKNGDDDGPERILRLGKSNYGARGTEVRLSWHAGTFWPTDELPAGAVAGQKGGRQAADDRTFLELLAGFAMRGQPLSAARTAGNYAPRLMARLPDAGGVTVERLTDALERLLARGEIEARADLGRGPDRKPIYGIRAVNPAQADAGQLWGDA
;
A
#
# COMPACT_ATOMS: atom_id res chain seq x y z
N MET A 1 4.57 -15.80 21.97
CA MET A 1 4.19 -17.09 22.58
C MET A 1 3.48 -17.91 21.52
N THR A 2 3.78 -19.19 21.38
CA THR A 2 3.14 -20.04 20.37
C THR A 2 1.91 -20.74 20.92
N LEU A 3 0.96 -21.10 20.07
CA LEU A 3 -0.26 -21.84 20.45
C LEU A 3 -0.02 -23.36 20.57
N GLY A 4 1.19 -23.81 20.30
CA GLY A 4 1.57 -25.21 20.38
C GLY A 4 2.95 -25.45 19.79
N SER A 5 3.27 -26.72 19.61
CA SER A 5 4.49 -27.22 19.00
C SER A 5 4.19 -28.46 18.16
N VAL A 6 5.11 -28.77 17.24
CA VAL A 6 5.08 -30.02 16.48
C VAL A 6 6.04 -31.01 17.16
N GLU A 7 5.56 -32.19 17.49
CA GLU A 7 6.38 -33.28 18.02
C GLU A 7 7.16 -34.01 16.91
N ALA A 8 8.10 -34.89 17.30
CA ALA A 8 8.97 -35.59 16.36
C ALA A 8 8.21 -36.49 15.36
N ASP A 9 7.00 -36.91 15.70
CA ASP A 9 6.10 -37.72 14.86
C ASP A 9 5.19 -36.86 13.94
N GLY A 10 5.32 -35.54 13.99
CA GLY A 10 4.50 -34.58 13.24
C GLY A 10 3.15 -34.26 13.89
N CYS A 11 2.89 -34.75 15.11
CA CYS A 11 1.69 -34.42 15.87
C CYS A 11 1.74 -32.98 16.38
N TRP A 12 0.64 -32.24 16.25
CA TRP A 12 0.51 -30.92 16.85
C TRP A 12 0.05 -31.05 18.30
N VAL A 13 0.80 -30.46 19.22
CA VAL A 13 0.49 -30.43 20.64
C VAL A 13 0.17 -29.00 21.07
N PRO A 14 -1.05 -28.73 21.59
CA PRO A 14 -1.44 -27.43 22.10
C PRO A 14 -0.53 -26.96 23.25
N SER A 15 -0.19 -25.68 23.27
CA SER A 15 0.56 -25.10 24.39
C SER A 15 -0.35 -24.76 25.56
N ARG A 16 0.25 -24.51 26.73
CA ARG A 16 -0.47 -23.92 27.88
C ARG A 16 -1.16 -22.60 27.49
N PHE A 17 -0.50 -21.77 26.69
CA PHE A 17 -1.05 -20.49 26.25
C PHE A 17 -2.33 -20.67 25.43
N MET A 18 -2.41 -21.68 24.57
CA MET A 18 -3.67 -21.99 23.86
C MET A 18 -4.81 -22.37 24.82
N GLY A 19 -4.51 -23.14 25.87
CA GLY A 19 -5.47 -23.45 26.92
C GLY A 19 -5.93 -22.21 27.71
N GLU A 20 -5.03 -21.27 27.98
CA GLU A 20 -5.37 -19.99 28.62
C GLU A 20 -6.27 -19.13 27.72
N VAL A 21 -5.98 -19.05 26.42
CA VAL A 21 -6.83 -18.37 25.42
C VAL A 21 -8.22 -19.00 25.39
N GLU A 22 -8.31 -20.33 25.35
CA GLU A 22 -9.59 -21.06 25.33
C GLU A 22 -10.39 -20.81 26.62
N ALA A 23 -9.73 -20.82 27.79
CA ALA A 23 -10.38 -20.56 29.07
C ALA A 23 -10.94 -19.13 29.16
N VAL A 24 -10.15 -18.13 28.73
CA VAL A 24 -10.60 -16.72 28.69
C VAL A 24 -11.76 -16.55 27.71
N ALA A 25 -11.64 -17.09 26.50
CA ALA A 25 -12.69 -17.00 25.48
C ALA A 25 -14.00 -17.65 25.94
N SER A 26 -13.91 -18.81 26.60
CA SER A 26 -15.05 -19.50 27.20
C SER A 26 -15.70 -18.68 28.31
N GLY A 27 -14.89 -18.18 29.26
CA GLY A 27 -15.36 -17.38 30.40
C GLY A 27 -16.04 -16.07 29.99
N MET A 28 -15.63 -15.48 28.87
CA MET A 28 -16.24 -14.27 28.29
C MET A 28 -17.42 -14.57 27.35
N GLY A 29 -17.65 -15.83 26.97
CA GLY A 29 -18.65 -16.20 25.96
C GLY A 29 -18.32 -15.70 24.55
N CYS A 30 -17.03 -15.59 24.21
CA CYS A 30 -16.56 -15.09 22.92
C CYS A 30 -17.09 -15.95 21.76
N ARG A 31 -17.65 -15.29 20.73
CA ARG A 31 -18.14 -15.94 19.50
C ARG A 31 -17.23 -15.73 18.29
N VAL A 32 -16.30 -14.79 18.38
CA VAL A 32 -15.26 -14.53 17.39
C VAL A 32 -13.93 -14.35 18.11
N ILE A 33 -12.91 -15.05 17.63
CA ILE A 33 -11.54 -14.98 18.15
C ILE A 33 -10.63 -14.59 17.00
N VAL A 34 -9.92 -13.48 17.14
CA VAL A 34 -8.96 -13.00 16.13
C VAL A 34 -7.54 -13.29 16.61
N ILE A 35 -6.75 -13.93 15.75
CA ILE A 35 -5.36 -14.31 16.05
C ILE A 35 -4.46 -13.59 15.03
N ASP A 36 -3.69 -12.62 15.52
CA ASP A 36 -2.73 -11.83 14.73
C ASP A 36 -1.29 -12.11 15.20
N ASN A 37 -0.44 -12.74 14.40
CA ASN A 37 -0.73 -13.49 13.16
C ASN A 37 -0.11 -14.89 13.24
N ALA A 38 -0.40 -15.73 12.25
CA ALA A 38 0.10 -17.09 12.14
C ALA A 38 1.62 -17.19 12.37
N SER A 39 2.44 -16.28 11.84
CA SER A 39 3.90 -16.30 11.98
C SER A 39 4.37 -16.08 13.42
N CYS A 40 3.54 -15.52 14.30
CA CYS A 40 3.86 -15.33 15.71
C CYS A 40 3.40 -16.51 16.59
N VAL A 41 2.35 -17.22 16.17
CA VAL A 41 1.68 -18.24 17.01
C VAL A 41 1.92 -19.68 16.55
N PHE A 42 2.29 -19.88 15.29
CA PHE A 42 2.60 -21.18 14.72
C PHE A 42 4.08 -21.52 14.96
N ALA A 43 4.34 -22.73 15.46
CA ALA A 43 5.68 -23.19 15.82
C ALA A 43 6.20 -24.34 14.93
N GLY A 44 5.48 -24.65 13.84
CA GLY A 44 5.86 -25.70 12.91
C GLY A 44 6.59 -25.16 11.67
N ASN A 45 6.94 -26.06 10.77
CA ASN A 45 7.46 -25.71 9.45
C ASN A 45 6.32 -25.35 8.50
N GLU A 46 6.24 -24.09 8.04
CA GLU A 46 5.18 -23.60 7.15
C GLU A 46 5.13 -24.29 5.77
N VAL A 47 6.23 -24.92 5.38
CA VAL A 47 6.34 -25.73 4.15
C VAL A 47 5.85 -27.16 4.38
N ALA A 48 5.94 -27.67 5.61
CA ALA A 48 5.47 -29.01 5.94
C ALA A 48 3.95 -29.02 6.04
N ARG A 49 3.30 -29.70 5.08
CA ARG A 49 1.83 -29.77 5.02
C ARG A 49 1.22 -30.39 6.27
N ILE A 50 1.92 -31.34 6.90
CA ILE A 50 1.45 -32.02 8.12
C ILE A 50 1.39 -31.06 9.30
N ASP A 51 2.44 -30.28 9.54
CA ASP A 51 2.52 -29.27 10.60
C ASP A 51 1.40 -28.23 10.46
N VAL A 52 1.24 -27.66 9.26
CA VAL A 52 0.21 -26.66 8.97
C VAL A 52 -1.19 -27.24 9.17
N THR A 53 -1.43 -28.47 8.69
CA THR A 53 -2.73 -29.13 8.84
C THR A 53 -3.02 -29.44 10.31
N GLY A 54 -2.02 -29.89 11.07
CA GLY A 54 -2.14 -30.16 12.51
C GLY A 54 -2.51 -28.90 13.29
N PHE A 55 -1.83 -27.80 13.02
CA PHE A 55 -2.13 -26.50 13.62
C PHE A 55 -3.56 -26.02 13.30
N CYS A 56 -3.95 -26.02 12.02
CA CYS A 56 -5.29 -25.60 11.61
C CYS A 56 -6.39 -26.50 12.24
N ARG A 57 -6.15 -27.81 12.34
CA ARG A 57 -7.07 -28.74 13.01
C ARG A 57 -7.20 -28.47 14.51
N ALA A 58 -6.11 -28.08 15.17
CA ALA A 58 -6.15 -27.70 16.58
C ALA A 58 -7.01 -26.44 16.78
N LEU A 59 -6.87 -25.43 15.90
CA LEU A 59 -7.72 -24.25 15.89
C LEU A 59 -9.19 -24.62 15.63
N ASP A 60 -9.47 -25.47 14.64
CA ASP A 60 -10.84 -25.96 14.39
C ASP A 60 -11.44 -26.66 15.62
N GLY A 61 -10.65 -27.48 16.31
CA GLY A 61 -11.08 -28.14 17.55
C GLY A 61 -11.45 -27.13 18.64
N MET A 62 -10.65 -26.08 18.82
CA MET A 62 -10.95 -24.99 19.76
C MET A 62 -12.22 -24.23 19.36
N ALA A 63 -12.36 -23.88 18.07
CA ALA A 63 -13.54 -23.21 17.54
C ALA A 63 -14.83 -24.02 17.81
N LEU A 64 -14.78 -25.33 17.58
CA LEU A 64 -15.90 -26.25 17.82
C LEU A 64 -16.27 -26.35 19.30
N ARG A 65 -15.29 -26.49 20.20
CA ARG A 65 -15.54 -26.56 21.66
C ARG A 65 -16.17 -25.28 22.20
N LEU A 66 -15.75 -24.12 21.68
CA LEU A 66 -16.26 -22.82 22.11
C LEU A 66 -17.58 -22.42 21.41
N GLY A 67 -17.95 -23.09 20.31
CA GLY A 67 -19.02 -22.62 19.43
C GLY A 67 -18.74 -21.20 18.92
N ALA A 68 -17.52 -20.98 18.45
CA ALA A 68 -16.98 -19.69 18.00
C ALA A 68 -16.34 -19.80 16.61
N SER A 69 -16.12 -18.66 15.97
CA SER A 69 -15.35 -18.54 14.74
C SER A 69 -13.94 -18.04 15.04
N ILE A 70 -12.93 -18.62 14.40
CA ILE A 70 -11.54 -18.15 14.49
C ILE A 70 -11.16 -17.45 13.19
N LEU A 71 -10.71 -16.21 13.30
CA LEU A 71 -10.08 -15.45 12.22
C LEU A 71 -8.57 -15.43 12.46
N LEU A 72 -7.83 -16.17 11.64
CA LEU A 72 -6.37 -16.20 11.65
C LEU A 72 -5.82 -15.24 10.59
N LEU A 73 -5.01 -14.27 11.00
CA LEU A 73 -4.30 -13.40 10.08
C LEU A 73 -3.00 -14.07 9.63
N HIS A 74 -2.68 -13.97 8.33
CA HIS A 74 -1.46 -14.53 7.77
C HIS A 74 -0.96 -13.67 6.61
N HIS A 75 0.36 -13.52 6.53
CA HIS A 75 1.00 -12.80 5.43
C HIS A 75 1.10 -13.69 4.18
N PRO A 76 0.81 -13.14 2.98
CA PRO A 76 1.15 -13.82 1.73
C PRO A 76 2.67 -13.83 1.52
N ALA A 77 3.15 -14.72 0.65
CA ALA A 77 4.54 -14.67 0.22
C ALA A 77 4.84 -13.35 -0.52
N LYS A 78 6.12 -12.93 -0.51
CA LYS A 78 6.58 -11.71 -1.20
C LYS A 78 6.38 -11.76 -2.72
N ALA A 79 6.31 -12.97 -3.29
CA ALA A 79 6.14 -13.14 -4.71
C ALA A 79 4.77 -12.58 -5.14
N GLN A 80 4.79 -11.79 -6.20
CA GLN A 80 3.59 -11.11 -6.69
C GLN A 80 2.48 -12.12 -7.04
N GLY A 81 1.25 -11.82 -6.64
CA GLY A 81 0.09 -12.68 -6.87
C GLY A 81 -0.02 -13.86 -5.91
N SER A 82 0.88 -13.99 -4.93
CA SER A 82 0.74 -14.98 -3.87
C SER A 82 -0.41 -14.61 -2.95
N GLU A 83 -1.28 -15.58 -2.69
CA GLU A 83 -2.41 -15.37 -1.78
C GLU A 83 -2.20 -16.01 -0.40
N TRP A 84 -1.12 -16.78 -0.24
CA TRP A 84 -0.64 -17.37 1.02
C TRP A 84 0.88 -17.59 0.97
N SER A 85 1.53 -17.76 2.12
CA SER A 85 2.95 -18.14 2.25
C SER A 85 3.10 -19.64 2.59
N GLY A 86 4.30 -20.20 2.39
CA GLY A 86 4.59 -21.59 2.73
C GLY A 86 3.93 -22.61 1.78
N SER A 87 3.14 -23.53 2.34
CA SER A 87 2.53 -24.63 1.59
C SER A 87 1.06 -24.39 1.23
N THR A 88 0.56 -25.14 0.23
CA THR A 88 -0.87 -25.18 -0.13
C THR A 88 -1.76 -25.73 0.97
N ALA A 89 -1.20 -26.25 2.07
CA ALA A 89 -1.98 -26.73 3.20
C ALA A 89 -2.73 -25.61 3.92
N TRP A 90 -2.21 -24.39 3.95
CA TRP A 90 -2.91 -23.22 4.51
C TRP A 90 -4.24 -22.99 3.81
N GLU A 91 -4.22 -23.00 2.48
CA GLU A 91 -5.44 -22.90 1.69
C GLU A 91 -6.33 -24.12 1.89
N ALA A 92 -5.78 -25.34 1.85
CA ALA A 92 -6.57 -26.57 1.91
C ALA A 92 -7.30 -26.75 3.25
N ALA A 93 -6.65 -26.40 4.37
CA ALA A 93 -7.14 -26.69 5.71
C ALA A 93 -8.23 -25.72 6.21
N VAL A 94 -8.28 -24.47 5.72
CA VAL A 94 -9.27 -23.49 6.16
C VAL A 94 -10.62 -23.63 5.46
N ARG A 95 -11.71 -23.19 6.10
CA ARG A 95 -13.07 -23.18 5.53
C ARG A 95 -13.32 -22.01 4.57
N SER A 96 -12.68 -20.88 4.82
CA SER A 96 -12.76 -19.67 4.01
C SER A 96 -11.46 -18.89 4.09
N ARG A 97 -11.09 -18.20 3.01
CA ARG A 97 -9.96 -17.29 2.97
C ARG A 97 -10.36 -16.01 2.27
N TRP A 98 -10.10 -14.90 2.96
CA TRP A 98 -10.18 -13.56 2.42
C TRP A 98 -8.76 -13.01 2.23
N LEU A 99 -8.56 -12.26 1.15
CA LEU A 99 -7.32 -11.55 0.85
C LEU A 99 -7.61 -10.06 0.84
N LEU A 100 -6.86 -9.29 1.63
CA LEU A 100 -6.85 -7.84 1.54
C LEU A 100 -5.67 -7.40 0.69
N ASP A 101 -5.93 -6.78 -0.45
CA ASP A 101 -4.93 -6.41 -1.45
C ASP A 101 -5.03 -4.93 -1.83
N ARG A 102 -4.02 -4.41 -2.52
CA ARG A 102 -4.02 -3.06 -3.10
C ARG A 102 -4.59 -3.10 -4.52
N PRO A 103 -5.32 -2.06 -4.96
CA PRO A 103 -5.75 -1.96 -6.35
C PRO A 103 -4.55 -1.72 -7.30
N GLY A 104 -4.73 -2.04 -8.59
CA GLY A 104 -3.74 -1.79 -9.64
C GLY A 104 -2.90 -3.02 -10.05
N LYS A 105 -2.20 -2.92 -11.18
CA LYS A 105 -1.25 -3.96 -11.60
C LYS A 105 -0.08 -3.96 -10.61
N ASN A 106 0.15 -5.08 -9.95
CA ASN A 106 1.24 -5.34 -9.01
C ASN A 106 1.11 -4.76 -7.59
N GLY A 107 -0.01 -4.12 -7.23
CA GLY A 107 -0.17 -3.56 -5.88
C GLY A 107 0.74 -2.37 -5.57
N ASP A 108 1.24 -1.69 -6.62
CA ASP A 108 2.08 -0.50 -6.51
C ASP A 108 1.30 0.77 -6.13
N ASP A 109 -0.03 0.67 -5.97
CA ASP A 109 -0.87 1.76 -5.47
C ASP A 109 -0.81 1.82 -3.94
N ASP A 110 0.03 2.73 -3.45
CA ASP A 110 0.08 3.14 -2.03
C ASP A 110 -1.06 4.10 -1.64
N GLY A 111 -2.10 4.22 -2.47
CA GLY A 111 -3.31 4.96 -2.20
C GLY A 111 -4.09 4.41 -0.99
N PRO A 112 -5.16 5.13 -0.58
CA PRO A 112 -5.99 4.73 0.55
C PRO A 112 -6.87 3.51 0.23
N GLU A 113 -6.98 3.13 -1.03
CA GLU A 113 -7.89 2.09 -1.50
C GLU A 113 -7.32 0.68 -1.23
N ARG A 114 -8.18 -0.26 -0.86
CA ARG A 114 -7.89 -1.69 -0.74
C ARG A 114 -9.03 -2.51 -1.34
N ILE A 115 -8.74 -3.73 -1.74
CA ILE A 115 -9.73 -4.70 -2.21
C ILE A 115 -9.71 -5.90 -1.28
N LEU A 116 -10.84 -6.17 -0.63
CA LEU A 116 -11.04 -7.37 0.17
C LEU A 116 -11.74 -8.43 -0.70
N ARG A 117 -11.03 -9.49 -1.06
CA ARG A 117 -11.47 -10.52 -2.01
C ARG A 117 -11.63 -11.88 -1.33
N LEU A 118 -12.76 -12.54 -1.58
CA LEU A 118 -13.01 -13.90 -1.14
C LEU A 118 -12.33 -14.91 -2.08
N GLY A 119 -11.12 -15.33 -1.74
CA GLY A 119 -10.33 -16.30 -2.50
C GLY A 119 -10.81 -17.75 -2.34
N LYS A 120 -11.34 -18.09 -1.16
CA LYS A 120 -11.91 -19.42 -0.87
C LYS A 120 -13.14 -19.33 0.01
N SER A 121 -14.16 -20.12 -0.34
CA SER A 121 -15.31 -20.41 0.53
C SER A 121 -15.81 -21.83 0.27
N ASN A 122 -15.99 -22.61 1.34
CA ASN A 122 -16.58 -23.95 1.25
C ASN A 122 -18.12 -23.93 1.16
N TYR A 123 -18.78 -22.85 1.62
CA TYR A 123 -20.24 -22.79 1.81
C TYR A 123 -20.90 -21.57 1.16
N GLY A 124 -20.16 -20.76 0.40
CA GLY A 124 -20.65 -19.51 -0.21
C GLY A 124 -20.27 -19.36 -1.68
N ALA A 125 -20.92 -18.39 -2.35
CA ALA A 125 -20.56 -18.00 -3.70
C ALA A 125 -19.11 -17.49 -3.75
N ARG A 126 -18.36 -17.91 -4.78
CA ARG A 126 -16.98 -17.45 -4.99
C ARG A 126 -16.98 -16.07 -5.64
N GLY A 127 -15.89 -15.32 -5.45
CA GLY A 127 -15.64 -14.07 -6.16
C GLY A 127 -16.29 -12.83 -5.57
N THR A 128 -16.70 -12.87 -4.29
CA THR A 128 -17.10 -11.65 -3.58
C THR A 128 -15.91 -10.72 -3.41
N GLU A 129 -16.05 -9.48 -3.85
CA GLU A 129 -15.06 -8.41 -3.67
C GLU A 129 -15.72 -7.21 -3.02
N VAL A 130 -15.04 -6.66 -2.01
CA VAL A 130 -15.43 -5.41 -1.34
C VAL A 130 -14.32 -4.40 -1.55
N ARG A 131 -14.66 -3.26 -2.15
CA ARG A 131 -13.73 -2.14 -2.27
C ARG A 131 -13.77 -1.32 -1.00
N LEU A 132 -12.60 -1.07 -0.44
CA LEU A 132 -12.41 -0.36 0.80
C LEU A 132 -11.56 0.89 0.53
N SER A 133 -11.80 1.96 1.29
CA SER A 133 -10.85 3.06 1.38
C SER A 133 -10.56 3.38 2.83
N TRP A 134 -9.28 3.62 3.12
CA TRP A 134 -8.82 4.05 4.43
C TRP A 134 -9.36 5.43 4.73
N HIS A 135 -10.13 5.63 5.79
CA HIS A 135 -10.60 6.93 6.23
C HIS A 135 -10.63 7.02 7.76
N ALA A 136 -10.05 8.11 8.30
CA ALA A 136 -10.02 8.41 9.72
C ALA A 136 -9.57 7.24 10.62
N GLY A 137 -8.52 6.51 10.22
CA GLY A 137 -7.94 5.43 11.03
C GLY A 137 -8.55 4.04 10.84
N THR A 138 -9.51 3.89 9.93
CA THR A 138 -10.14 2.59 9.64
C THR A 138 -10.46 2.44 8.15
N PHE A 139 -10.70 1.21 7.70
CA PHE A 139 -11.22 0.96 6.35
C PHE A 139 -12.75 1.07 6.33
N TRP A 140 -13.27 1.75 5.30
CA TRP A 140 -14.69 1.85 5.00
C TRP A 140 -14.98 1.26 3.63
N PRO A 141 -16.12 0.58 3.42
CA PRO A 141 -16.62 0.32 2.06
C PRO A 141 -16.66 1.62 1.26
N THR A 142 -16.11 1.61 0.06
CA THR A 142 -15.94 2.84 -0.73
C THR A 142 -17.28 3.52 -1.05
N ASP A 143 -18.35 2.73 -1.16
CA ASP A 143 -19.74 3.16 -1.37
C ASP A 143 -20.44 3.69 -0.10
N GLU A 144 -19.90 3.41 1.08
CA GLU A 144 -20.42 3.88 2.39
C GLU A 144 -19.67 5.11 2.93
N LEU A 145 -18.66 5.60 2.20
CA LEU A 145 -17.89 6.76 2.64
C LEU A 145 -18.73 8.05 2.67
N PRO A 146 -18.57 8.89 3.71
CA PRO A 146 -19.20 10.21 3.73
C PRO A 146 -18.83 11.02 2.49
N ALA A 147 -19.81 11.74 1.93
CA ALA A 147 -19.59 12.59 0.75
C ALA A 147 -18.41 13.54 0.99
N GLY A 148 -17.40 13.49 0.10
CA GLY A 148 -16.17 14.30 0.19
C GLY A 148 -14.97 13.64 0.88
N ALA A 149 -15.15 12.51 1.58
CA ALA A 149 -14.07 11.81 2.28
C ALA A 149 -12.97 11.30 1.34
N VAL A 150 -13.35 10.76 0.18
CA VAL A 150 -12.42 10.26 -0.85
C VAL A 150 -11.71 11.41 -1.57
N ALA A 151 -12.42 12.52 -1.82
CA ALA A 151 -11.86 13.70 -2.47
C ALA A 151 -10.76 14.36 -1.61
N GLY A 152 -10.97 14.45 -0.29
CA GLY A 152 -9.97 14.97 0.65
C GLY A 152 -8.68 14.15 0.69
N GLN A 153 -8.75 12.83 0.52
CA GLN A 153 -7.57 11.96 0.54
C GLN A 153 -6.81 11.93 -0.78
N LYS A 154 -7.53 11.90 -1.92
CA LYS A 154 -6.90 12.09 -3.23
C LYS A 154 -6.24 13.47 -3.30
N GLY A 155 -6.88 14.51 -2.79
CA GLY A 155 -6.30 15.85 -2.65
C GLY A 155 -5.05 15.86 -1.77
N GLY A 156 -5.08 15.18 -0.61
CA GLY A 156 -3.92 15.07 0.28
C GLY A 156 -2.72 14.36 -0.34
N ARG A 157 -2.95 13.25 -1.06
CA ARG A 157 -1.90 12.51 -1.77
C ARG A 157 -1.33 13.32 -2.93
N GLN A 158 -2.20 13.92 -3.75
CA GLN A 158 -1.78 14.78 -4.85
C GLN A 158 -0.96 15.97 -4.34
N ALA A 159 -1.38 16.61 -3.24
CA ALA A 159 -0.63 17.69 -2.62
C ALA A 159 0.73 17.25 -2.03
N ALA A 160 0.85 15.99 -1.58
CA ALA A 160 2.13 15.43 -1.17
C ALA A 160 3.04 15.22 -2.39
N ASP A 161 2.51 14.66 -3.47
CA ASP A 161 3.25 14.40 -4.71
C ASP A 161 3.71 15.71 -5.37
N ASP A 162 2.83 16.72 -5.39
CA ASP A 162 3.13 18.06 -5.89
C ASP A 162 4.28 18.70 -5.08
N ARG A 163 4.26 18.56 -3.75
CA ARG A 163 5.31 19.07 -2.85
C ARG A 163 6.65 18.37 -3.08
N THR A 164 6.65 17.03 -3.13
CA THR A 164 7.86 16.25 -3.41
C THR A 164 8.43 16.64 -4.78
N PHE A 165 7.59 16.82 -5.80
CA PHE A 165 8.04 17.28 -7.12
C PHE A 165 8.75 18.63 -7.04
N LEU A 166 8.17 19.61 -6.35
CA LEU A 166 8.75 20.95 -6.19
C LEU A 166 10.06 20.94 -5.38
N GLU A 167 10.13 20.15 -4.31
CA GLU A 167 11.36 19.99 -3.50
C GLU A 167 12.51 19.40 -4.33
N LEU A 168 12.24 18.33 -5.09
CA LEU A 168 13.23 17.74 -5.98
C LEU A 168 13.64 18.72 -7.09
N LEU A 169 12.68 19.43 -7.68
CA LEU A 169 12.95 20.45 -8.71
C LEU A 169 13.89 21.53 -8.17
N ALA A 170 13.65 22.03 -6.95
CA ALA A 170 14.52 22.99 -6.29
C ALA A 170 15.94 22.43 -6.07
N GLY A 171 16.05 21.17 -5.65
CA GLY A 171 17.35 20.50 -5.50
C GLY A 171 18.14 20.38 -6.82
N PHE A 172 17.47 20.07 -7.94
CA PHE A 172 18.12 20.06 -9.26
C PHE A 172 18.52 21.46 -9.73
N ALA A 173 17.67 22.46 -9.49
CA ALA A 173 17.96 23.85 -9.82
C ALA A 173 19.20 24.37 -9.05
N MET A 174 19.32 24.06 -7.76
CA MET A 174 20.51 24.40 -6.95
C MET A 174 21.80 23.78 -7.49
N ARG A 175 21.73 22.60 -8.11
CA ARG A 175 22.88 21.93 -8.74
C ARG A 175 23.15 22.42 -10.17
N GLY A 176 22.36 23.35 -10.69
CA GLY A 176 22.46 23.80 -12.08
C GLY A 176 22.16 22.70 -13.10
N GLN A 177 21.36 21.69 -12.71
CA GLN A 177 21.01 20.56 -13.56
C GLN A 177 19.61 20.77 -14.16
N PRO A 178 19.50 21.10 -15.46
CA PRO A 178 18.21 21.39 -16.08
C PRO A 178 17.40 20.10 -16.28
N LEU A 179 16.12 20.16 -15.90
CA LEU A 179 15.15 19.09 -16.13
C LEU A 179 14.18 19.45 -17.25
N SER A 180 13.63 18.45 -17.94
CA SER A 180 12.70 18.62 -19.05
C SER A 180 11.32 18.06 -18.73
N ALA A 181 10.27 18.74 -19.19
CA ALA A 181 8.89 18.24 -19.17
C ALA A 181 8.60 17.29 -20.35
N ALA A 182 9.47 17.23 -21.36
CA ALA A 182 9.25 16.37 -22.53
C ALA A 182 9.60 14.91 -22.22
N ARG A 183 8.63 14.01 -22.38
CA ARG A 183 8.75 12.56 -22.08
C ARG A 183 9.91 11.86 -22.79
N THR A 184 10.24 12.32 -24.00
CA THR A 184 11.31 11.76 -24.85
C THR A 184 12.71 12.26 -24.48
N ALA A 185 12.81 13.30 -23.65
CA ALA A 185 14.10 13.85 -23.27
C ALA A 185 14.86 12.91 -22.33
N GLY A 186 16.18 12.87 -22.47
CA GLY A 186 17.06 12.10 -21.56
C GLY A 186 17.00 12.63 -20.12
N ASN A 187 16.75 13.93 -19.95
CA ASN A 187 16.57 14.61 -18.68
C ASN A 187 15.10 14.81 -18.28
N TYR A 188 14.20 13.92 -18.72
CA TYR A 188 12.78 13.95 -18.34
C TYR A 188 12.60 13.91 -16.82
N ALA A 189 11.94 14.92 -16.25
CA ALA A 189 11.93 15.18 -14.82
C ALA A 189 11.38 14.00 -13.98
N PRO A 190 10.18 13.45 -14.24
CA PRO A 190 9.64 12.33 -13.45
C PRO A 190 10.56 11.11 -13.43
N ARG A 191 11.24 10.81 -14.54
CA ARG A 191 12.14 9.65 -14.64
C ARG A 191 13.42 9.83 -13.86
N LEU A 192 13.98 11.02 -13.84
CA LEU A 192 15.19 11.30 -13.05
C LEU A 192 14.88 11.43 -11.57
N MET A 193 13.78 12.09 -11.22
CA MET A 193 13.33 12.28 -9.85
C MET A 193 13.02 10.96 -9.14
N ALA A 194 12.27 10.05 -9.77
CA ALA A 194 11.90 8.76 -9.18
C ALA A 194 13.10 7.86 -8.81
N ARG A 195 14.30 8.14 -9.32
CA ARG A 195 15.53 7.40 -9.01
C ARG A 195 16.25 7.91 -7.77
N LEU A 196 15.86 9.08 -7.26
CA LEU A 196 16.49 9.68 -6.09
C LEU A 196 15.91 9.07 -4.79
N PRO A 197 16.74 8.81 -3.77
CA PRO A 197 16.25 8.43 -2.44
C PRO A 197 15.25 9.46 -1.88
N ASP A 198 15.50 10.74 -2.14
CA ASP A 198 14.70 11.88 -1.70
C ASP A 198 13.28 11.90 -2.30
N ALA A 199 13.01 11.10 -3.34
CA ALA A 199 11.66 10.94 -3.88
C ALA A 199 10.73 10.14 -2.97
N GLY A 200 11.23 9.53 -1.88
CA GLY A 200 10.39 8.86 -0.89
C GLY A 200 9.53 7.73 -1.47
N GLY A 201 9.96 7.10 -2.56
CA GLY A 201 9.21 6.04 -3.25
C GLY A 201 8.08 6.51 -4.16
N VAL A 202 7.97 7.82 -4.46
CA VAL A 202 6.99 8.31 -5.46
C VAL A 202 7.37 7.81 -6.85
N THR A 203 6.43 7.16 -7.53
CA THR A 203 6.64 6.51 -8.84
C THR A 203 6.74 7.53 -9.99
N VAL A 204 7.24 7.08 -11.14
CA VAL A 204 7.35 7.90 -12.36
C VAL A 204 5.98 8.37 -12.84
N GLU A 205 4.96 7.52 -12.71
CA GLU A 205 3.57 7.80 -13.05
C GLU A 205 3.03 8.92 -12.17
N ARG A 206 3.20 8.82 -10.85
CA ARG A 206 2.72 9.84 -9.90
C ARG A 206 3.43 11.19 -10.06
N LEU A 207 4.73 11.17 -10.33
CA LEU A 207 5.48 12.39 -10.65
C LEU A 207 5.11 12.96 -12.03
N THR A 208 4.65 12.12 -12.97
CA THR A 208 4.09 12.60 -14.24
C THR A 208 2.77 13.31 -13.99
N ASP A 209 1.87 12.72 -13.20
CA ASP A 209 0.59 13.36 -12.86
C ASP A 209 0.82 14.67 -12.08
N ALA A 210 1.83 14.71 -11.19
CA ALA A 210 2.23 15.93 -10.48
C ALA A 210 2.77 17.01 -11.45
N LEU A 211 3.64 16.64 -12.40
CA LEU A 211 4.11 17.54 -13.45
C LEU A 211 2.94 18.16 -14.23
N GLU A 212 1.99 17.35 -14.66
CA GLU A 212 0.82 17.81 -15.42
C GLU A 212 -0.07 18.74 -14.58
N ARG A 213 -0.31 18.43 -13.31
CA ARG A 213 -1.07 19.29 -12.39
C ARG A 213 -0.38 20.63 -12.14
N LEU A 214 0.91 20.61 -11.84
CA LEU A 214 1.68 21.83 -11.56
C LEU A 214 1.79 22.74 -12.78
N LEU A 215 1.92 22.16 -13.98
CA LEU A 215 1.85 22.91 -15.24
C LEU A 215 0.47 23.51 -15.46
N ALA A 216 -0.60 22.73 -15.24
CA ALA A 216 -1.97 23.21 -15.39
C ALA A 216 -2.32 24.34 -14.41
N ARG A 217 -1.73 24.32 -13.20
CA ARG A 217 -1.87 25.40 -12.20
C ARG A 217 -0.95 26.60 -12.44
N GLY A 218 0.00 26.51 -13.37
CA GLY A 218 1.00 27.54 -13.62
C GLY A 218 2.04 27.70 -12.51
N GLU A 219 2.16 26.72 -11.60
CA GLU A 219 3.16 26.73 -10.54
C GLU A 219 4.58 26.43 -11.06
N ILE A 220 4.66 25.84 -12.26
CA ILE A 220 5.92 25.59 -12.98
C ILE A 220 5.77 25.93 -14.47
N GLU A 221 6.87 26.32 -15.10
CA GLU A 221 6.98 26.56 -16.54
C GLU A 221 7.74 25.41 -17.21
N ALA A 222 7.20 24.82 -18.29
CA ALA A 222 7.82 23.67 -18.96
C ALA A 222 9.12 23.99 -19.74
N ARG A 223 9.27 25.23 -20.22
CA ARG A 223 10.38 25.65 -21.09
C ARG A 223 10.88 27.05 -20.75
N ALA A 224 11.31 27.23 -19.51
CA ALA A 224 11.94 28.46 -19.05
C ALA A 224 13.38 28.61 -19.57
N ASP A 225 13.81 29.84 -19.87
CA ASP A 225 15.23 30.16 -20.06
C ASP A 225 15.92 30.14 -18.69
N LEU A 226 16.84 29.17 -18.52
CA LEU A 226 17.62 28.95 -17.29
C LEU A 226 19.02 29.59 -17.36
N GLY A 227 19.28 30.38 -18.40
CA GLY A 227 20.55 31.07 -18.61
C GLY A 227 21.38 30.45 -19.73
N ARG A 228 22.70 30.52 -19.57
CA ARG A 228 23.66 30.11 -20.61
C ARG A 228 24.62 29.08 -20.05
N GLY A 229 24.85 28.01 -20.82
CA GLY A 229 25.83 26.99 -20.49
C GLY A 229 27.28 27.44 -20.72
N PRO A 230 28.28 26.58 -20.42
CA PRO A 230 29.70 26.84 -20.66
C PRO A 230 29.98 27.24 -22.12
N ASP A 231 29.24 26.64 -23.06
CA ASP A 231 29.33 26.90 -24.49
C ASP A 231 28.54 28.15 -24.94
N ARG A 232 28.07 28.98 -23.99
CA ARG A 232 27.22 30.16 -24.21
C ARG A 232 25.87 29.88 -24.89
N LYS A 233 25.47 28.61 -25.02
CA LYS A 233 24.16 28.22 -25.56
C LYS A 233 23.05 28.41 -24.51
N PRO A 234 21.84 28.85 -24.91
CA PRO A 234 20.70 28.93 -24.00
C PRO A 234 20.34 27.55 -23.46
N ILE A 235 20.14 27.46 -22.14
CA ILE A 235 19.65 26.26 -21.48
C ILE A 235 18.18 26.45 -21.19
N TYR A 236 17.36 25.51 -21.64
CA TYR A 236 15.93 25.48 -21.33
C TYR A 236 15.62 24.32 -20.39
N GLY A 237 14.65 24.54 -19.51
CA GLY A 237 14.14 23.48 -18.64
C GLY A 237 12.92 23.90 -17.86
N ILE A 238 12.55 23.07 -16.89
CA ILE A 238 11.46 23.36 -15.96
C ILE A 238 11.94 24.38 -14.93
N ARG A 239 11.11 25.39 -14.65
CA ARG A 239 11.33 26.38 -13.57
C ARG A 239 10.08 26.52 -12.73
N ALA A 240 10.24 26.61 -11.41
CA ALA A 240 9.13 26.97 -10.52
C ALA A 240 8.80 28.46 -10.64
N VAL A 241 7.51 28.78 -10.73
CA VAL A 241 6.99 30.15 -10.75
C VAL A 241 6.77 30.57 -9.30
N ASN A 242 7.49 31.58 -8.83
CA ASN A 242 7.22 32.14 -7.51
C ASN A 242 5.91 32.95 -7.59
N PRO A 243 4.89 32.70 -6.75
CA PRO A 243 3.64 33.47 -6.79
C PRO A 243 3.84 34.98 -6.63
N ALA A 244 4.96 35.44 -6.05
CA ALA A 244 5.29 36.87 -5.98
C ALA A 244 5.68 37.53 -7.31
N GLN A 245 5.91 36.75 -8.39
CA GLN A 245 6.34 37.27 -9.70
C GLN A 245 5.25 37.20 -10.78
N ALA A 246 4.11 36.53 -10.52
CA ALA A 246 3.04 36.39 -11.50
C ALA A 246 2.24 37.69 -11.72
N ASP A 247 2.16 38.59 -10.72
CA ASP A 247 1.36 39.82 -10.77
C ASP A 247 2.13 41.08 -11.21
N ALA A 248 3.45 41.01 -11.44
CA ALA A 248 4.26 42.18 -11.77
C ALA A 248 4.31 42.52 -13.27
N GLY A 249 3.69 41.70 -14.14
CA GLY A 249 3.80 41.82 -15.59
C GLY A 249 2.72 42.65 -16.29
N GLN A 250 1.77 43.24 -15.56
CA GLN A 250 0.59 43.88 -16.17
C GLN A 250 0.24 45.24 -15.58
N LEU A 251 1.24 46.07 -15.28
CA LEU A 251 1.09 47.52 -15.13
C LEU A 251 2.32 48.15 -15.80
N TRP A 252 2.14 49.30 -16.45
CA TRP A 252 3.12 49.99 -17.34
C TRP A 252 3.14 49.50 -18.79
N GLY A 253 2.01 49.70 -19.48
CA GLY A 253 1.99 50.04 -20.90
C GLY A 253 1.72 51.54 -21.05
N ASP A 254 2.63 52.21 -21.75
CA ASP A 254 2.52 53.44 -22.54
C ASP A 254 1.60 54.59 -22.07
N ALA A 255 2.23 55.65 -21.55
CA ALA A 255 2.00 57.04 -21.94
C ALA A 255 3.25 57.89 -21.65
#